data_AF-A0A976X5W3-F1
#
_entry.id   AF-A0A976X5W3-F1
#
_cell.length_a   1.000
_cell.length_b   1.000
_cell.length_c   1.000
_cell.angle_alpha   90.00
_cell.angle_beta   90.00
_cell.angle_gamma   90.00
#
_symmetry.space_group_name_H-M   'P 1'
#
loop_
_entity.id
_entity.type
_entity.pdbx_description
1 polymer ?
#
loop_
_entity_poly.entity_id
_entity_poly.type
_entity_poly.pdbx_seq_one_letter_code
_entity_poly.pdbx_strand_id
1 'polypeptide(L)'
;MAKNLRIVELADGGLDQAVMAQPAVDLPTKQLADLLYRSQYKSENQGIYVAPYESYHADSDTYDAQEPYDQYLEHMIADYLGEFATIREEAQRHFHREMSVGYYVELFIARLHRKFENHQDVGSLVMVDGYEKELTELK
;
A
#
# COMPACT_ATOMS: atom_id res chain seq x y z
N MET A 1 -8.02 -26.00 7.63
CA MET A 1 -8.49 -25.41 6.35
C MET A 1 -7.30 -24.78 5.65
N ALA A 2 -7.08 -25.06 4.37
CA ALA A 2 -5.94 -24.52 3.63
C ALA A 2 -6.13 -22.99 3.46
N LYS A 3 -5.15 -22.21 3.93
CA LYS A 3 -5.07 -20.76 3.73
C LYS A 3 -4.91 -20.51 2.23
N ASN A 4 -6.00 -20.17 1.54
CA ASN A 4 -5.95 -19.74 0.15
C ASN A 4 -5.57 -18.25 0.14
N LEU A 5 -4.34 -17.94 0.52
CA LEU A 5 -3.84 -16.57 0.58
C LEU A 5 -3.05 -16.33 -0.70
N ARG A 6 -3.74 -15.78 -1.71
CA ARG A 6 -3.15 -15.40 -3.00
C ARG A 6 -2.20 -14.20 -2.89
N ILE A 7 -2.18 -13.53 -1.75
CA ILE A 7 -1.38 -12.35 -1.44
C ILE A 7 -0.77 -12.55 -0.04
N VAL A 8 0.55 -12.42 0.10
CA VAL A 8 1.30 -12.72 1.34
C VAL A 8 1.01 -11.68 2.42
N GLU A 9 0.82 -10.44 2.00
CA GLU A 9 0.48 -9.25 2.78
C GLU A 9 -0.82 -9.45 3.57
N LEU A 10 -1.83 -10.11 2.98
CA LEU A 10 -3.06 -10.48 3.69
C LEU A 10 -2.84 -11.55 4.76
N ALA A 11 -1.90 -12.45 4.53
CA ALA A 11 -1.56 -13.51 5.47
C ALA A 11 -0.78 -12.96 6.67
N ASP A 12 0.12 -12.02 6.40
CA ASP A 12 1.01 -11.39 7.36
C ASP A 12 0.29 -10.33 8.19
N GLY A 13 -0.65 -9.58 7.60
CA GLY A 13 -1.45 -8.57 8.33
C GLY A 13 -2.41 -9.16 9.38
N GLY A 14 -2.58 -10.49 9.43
CA GLY A 14 -3.39 -11.18 10.43
C GLY A 14 -4.87 -10.77 10.37
N LEU A 15 -5.40 -10.56 9.16
CA LEU A 15 -6.76 -10.08 8.95
C LEU A 15 -7.78 -11.21 9.16
N ASP A 16 -8.87 -10.92 9.88
CA ASP A 16 -9.92 -11.90 10.19
C ASP A 16 -10.70 -12.27 8.93
N GLN A 17 -10.71 -13.56 8.57
CA GLN A 17 -11.45 -14.07 7.41
C GLN A 17 -12.95 -13.76 7.47
N ALA A 18 -13.54 -13.74 8.66
CA ALA A 18 -14.95 -13.40 8.82
C ALA A 18 -15.23 -11.94 8.45
N VAL A 19 -14.30 -11.03 8.76
CA VAL A 19 -14.36 -9.62 8.36
C VAL A 19 -14.12 -9.48 6.85
N MET A 20 -13.12 -10.19 6.31
CA MET A 20 -12.77 -10.13 4.89
C MET A 20 -13.89 -10.60 3.95
N ALA A 21 -14.77 -11.47 4.43
CA ALA A 21 -15.93 -11.97 3.68
C ALA A 21 -17.14 -11.02 3.69
N GLN A 22 -17.15 -9.97 4.52
CA GLN A 22 -18.25 -9.02 4.60
C GLN A 22 -18.27 -8.07 3.40
N PRO A 23 -19.44 -7.50 3.04
CA PRO A 23 -19.50 -6.39 2.11
C PRO A 23 -18.69 -5.20 2.63
N ALA A 24 -17.84 -4.61 1.79
CA ALA A 24 -16.99 -3.49 2.18
C ALA A 24 -17.79 -2.25 2.59
N VAL A 25 -18.98 -2.07 2.00
CA VAL A 25 -19.89 -0.95 2.30
C VAL A 25 -20.44 -0.97 3.74
N ASP A 26 -20.42 -2.14 4.39
CA ASP A 26 -20.93 -2.30 5.74
C ASP A 26 -19.90 -1.92 6.82
N LEU A 27 -18.63 -1.74 6.45
CA LEU A 27 -17.57 -1.36 7.37
C LEU A 27 -17.40 0.16 7.46
N PRO A 28 -17.19 0.70 8.67
CA PRO A 28 -16.80 2.11 8.84
C PRO A 28 -15.48 2.41 8.11
N THR A 29 -15.38 3.59 7.48
CA THR A 29 -14.18 4.06 6.79
C THR A 29 -12.90 3.93 7.62
N LYS A 30 -12.98 4.22 8.93
CA LYS A 30 -11.85 4.06 9.85
C LYS A 30 -11.37 2.60 9.94
N GLN A 31 -12.30 1.65 10.01
CA GLN A 31 -11.93 0.23 10.06
C GLN A 31 -11.33 -0.23 8.74
N LEU A 32 -11.84 0.26 7.60
CA LEU A 32 -11.22 0.00 6.29
C LEU A 32 -9.79 0.55 6.24
N ALA A 33 -9.57 1.79 6.70
CA ALA A 33 -8.24 2.39 6.78
C ALA A 33 -7.26 1.52 7.60
N ASP A 34 -7.69 1.07 8.78
CA ASP A 34 -6.88 0.22 9.66
C ASP A 34 -6.52 -1.12 9.00
N LEU A 35 -7.45 -1.74 8.25
CA LEU A 35 -7.21 -2.99 7.51
C LEU A 35 -6.21 -2.78 6.37
N LEU A 36 -6.33 -1.68 5.62
CA LEU A 36 -5.42 -1.33 4.52
C LEU A 36 -4.02 -1.07 5.06
N TYR A 37 -3.90 -0.29 6.14
CA TYR A 37 -2.61 -0.01 6.78
C TYR A 37 -1.95 -1.31 7.27
N ARG A 38 -2.68 -2.11 8.07
CA ARG A 38 -2.16 -3.39 8.59
C ARG A 38 -1.81 -4.40 7.52
N SER A 39 -2.45 -4.34 6.35
CA SER A 39 -2.09 -5.23 5.25
C SER A 39 -0.64 -5.04 4.78
N GLN A 40 -0.02 -3.90 5.05
CA GLN A 40 1.35 -3.60 4.62
C GLN A 40 2.44 -3.96 5.64
N TYR A 41 2.08 -4.31 6.88
CA TYR A 41 3.06 -4.58 7.94
C TYR A 41 2.96 -6.00 8.48
N LYS A 42 4.11 -6.69 8.48
CA LYS A 42 4.32 -7.97 9.18
C LYS A 42 4.76 -7.77 10.64
N SER A 43 5.55 -6.73 10.89
CA SER A 43 6.05 -6.27 12.21
C SER A 43 6.57 -4.83 12.06
N GLU A 44 6.49 -4.01 13.12
CA GLU A 44 6.77 -2.56 13.06
C GLU A 44 8.20 -2.18 12.63
N ASN A 45 8.26 -1.15 11.79
CA ASN A 45 9.21 -0.04 11.64
C ASN A 45 10.72 -0.33 11.61
N GLN A 46 11.23 -0.46 10.38
CA GLN A 46 12.54 0.09 10.01
C GLN A 46 12.29 1.42 9.28
N GLY A 47 13.16 2.42 9.46
CA GLY A 47 13.00 3.77 8.91
C GLY A 47 13.14 3.81 7.38
N ILE A 48 12.14 3.28 6.67
CA ILE A 48 12.09 3.20 5.22
C ILE A 48 11.45 4.49 4.69
N TYR A 49 12.07 5.03 3.66
CA TYR A 49 11.59 6.18 2.91
C TYR A 49 11.15 5.75 1.50
N VAL A 50 10.38 6.59 0.83
CA VAL A 50 10.01 6.40 -0.58
C VAL A 50 10.62 7.49 -1.45
N ALA A 51 11.00 7.14 -2.68
CA ALA A 51 11.57 8.06 -3.66
C ALA A 51 11.01 7.79 -5.06
N PRO A 52 10.84 8.83 -5.92
CA PRO A 52 10.61 8.62 -7.35
C PRO A 52 11.80 7.93 -8.01
N TYR A 53 11.56 6.99 -8.92
CA TYR A 53 12.64 6.25 -9.59
C TYR A 53 13.57 7.15 -10.44
N GLU A 54 13.10 8.30 -10.89
CA GLU A 54 13.90 9.23 -11.70
C GLU A 54 14.87 10.12 -10.88
N SER A 55 14.82 10.08 -9.55
CA SER A 55 15.68 10.89 -8.67
C SER A 55 17.04 10.24 -8.35
N TYR A 56 17.51 9.35 -9.22
CA TYR A 56 18.73 8.57 -9.00
C TYR A 56 20.03 9.38 -9.24
N HIS A 57 20.93 9.34 -8.26
CA HIS A 57 22.24 9.98 -8.25
C HIS A 57 23.34 8.97 -8.57
N ALA A 58 23.82 8.97 -9.81
CA ALA A 58 24.78 7.99 -10.30
C ALA A 58 26.17 8.06 -9.63
N ASP A 59 26.52 9.19 -9.02
CA ASP A 59 27.78 9.40 -8.30
C ASP A 59 27.80 8.76 -6.91
N SER A 60 26.62 8.61 -6.30
CA SER A 60 26.45 8.07 -4.94
C SER A 60 25.68 6.75 -4.90
N ASP A 61 25.10 6.29 -6.02
CA ASP A 61 24.22 5.11 -6.08
C ASP A 61 23.01 5.24 -5.13
N THR A 62 22.42 6.44 -5.06
CA THR A 62 21.30 6.75 -4.15
C THR A 62 20.14 7.46 -4.83
N TYR A 63 18.95 7.41 -4.23
CA TYR A 63 17.76 8.16 -4.65
C TYR A 63 17.48 9.34 -3.72
N ASP A 64 16.76 10.37 -4.19
CA ASP A 64 16.22 11.40 -3.30
C ASP A 64 14.97 10.91 -2.59
N ALA A 65 15.10 10.68 -1.29
CA ALA A 65 13.97 10.39 -0.42
C ALA A 65 12.98 11.56 -0.40
N GLN A 66 11.71 11.25 -0.61
CA GLN A 66 10.61 12.23 -0.58
C GLN A 66 10.02 12.33 0.82
N GLU A 67 9.59 11.20 1.40
CA GLU A 67 8.97 11.13 2.72
C GLU A 67 9.09 9.70 3.31
N PRO A 68 8.89 9.52 4.64
CA PRO A 68 8.80 8.21 5.26
C PRO A 68 7.67 7.36 4.67
N TYR A 69 7.88 6.04 4.58
CA TYR A 69 6.90 5.11 4.01
C TYR A 69 5.55 5.15 4.74
N ASP A 70 5.54 5.26 6.07
CA ASP A 70 4.30 5.36 6.86
C ASP A 70 3.46 6.58 6.47
N GLN A 71 4.11 7.73 6.25
CA GLN A 71 3.43 8.97 5.83
C GLN A 71 2.87 8.83 4.41
N TYR A 72 3.67 8.28 3.50
CA TYR A 72 3.22 7.98 2.14
C TYR A 72 2.00 7.05 2.14
N LEU A 73 2.04 6.00 2.96
CA LEU A 73 0.98 5.01 3.07
C LEU A 73 -0.32 5.62 3.61
N GLU A 74 -0.24 6.48 4.62
CA GLU A 74 -1.39 7.22 5.15
C GLU A 74 -2.08 8.07 4.06
N HIS A 75 -1.28 8.82 3.29
CA HIS A 75 -1.80 9.61 2.16
C HIS A 75 -2.48 8.72 1.12
N MET A 76 -1.82 7.63 0.72
CA MET A 76 -2.35 6.72 -0.30
C MET A 76 -3.63 6.00 0.14
N ILE A 77 -3.74 5.65 1.43
CA ILE A 77 -4.96 5.07 2.00
C ILE A 77 -6.09 6.09 1.98
N ALA A 78 -5.82 7.34 2.37
CA ALA A 78 -6.83 8.40 2.36
C ALA A 78 -7.40 8.63 0.96
N ASP A 79 -6.53 8.73 -0.06
CA ASP A 79 -6.92 8.86 -1.46
C ASP A 79 -7.76 7.66 -1.94
N TYR A 80 -7.30 6.44 -1.63
CA TYR A 80 -7.98 5.20 -2.00
C TYR A 80 -9.39 5.08 -1.39
N LEU A 81 -9.56 5.52 -0.13
CA LEU A 81 -10.85 5.57 0.54
C LEU A 81 -11.76 6.66 -0.06
N GLY A 82 -11.19 7.78 -0.52
CA GLY A 82 -11.92 8.82 -1.25
C GLY A 82 -12.53 8.31 -2.56
N GLU A 83 -11.90 7.32 -3.19
CA GLU A 83 -12.35 6.68 -4.43
C GLU A 83 -13.32 5.51 -4.22
N PHE A 84 -13.74 5.22 -2.98
CA PHE A 84 -14.52 4.01 -2.63
C PHE A 84 -15.74 3.80 -3.54
N ALA A 85 -16.53 4.85 -3.78
CA ALA A 85 -17.74 4.77 -4.59
C ALA A 85 -17.44 4.36 -6.04
N THR A 86 -16.40 4.94 -6.64
CA THR A 86 -15.95 4.63 -8.00
C THR A 86 -15.42 3.20 -8.09
N ILE A 87 -14.57 2.78 -7.15
CA ILE A 87 -14.02 1.42 -7.11
C ILE A 87 -15.13 0.39 -6.99
N ARG A 88 -16.13 0.66 -6.13
CA ARG A 88 -17.31 -0.19 -5.97
C ARG A 88 -18.12 -0.29 -7.26
N GLU A 89 -18.37 0.83 -7.94
CA GLU A 89 -19.12 0.84 -9.20
C GLU A 89 -18.40 0.01 -10.27
N GLU A 90 -17.09 0.16 -10.42
CA GLU A 90 -16.31 -0.67 -11.35
C GLU A 90 -16.35 -2.16 -10.96
N ALA A 91 -16.23 -2.49 -9.67
CA ALA A 91 -16.36 -3.87 -9.21
C ALA A 91 -17.73 -4.47 -9.56
N GLN A 92 -18.82 -3.71 -9.38
CA GLN A 92 -20.18 -4.15 -9.72
C GLN A 92 -20.40 -4.35 -11.22
N ARG A 93 -19.68 -3.61 -12.08
CA ARG A 93 -19.75 -3.80 -13.54
C ARG A 93 -19.11 -5.13 -13.97
N HIS A 94 -18.09 -5.59 -13.26
CA HIS A 94 -17.33 -6.78 -13.62
C HIS A 94 -17.73 -8.03 -12.83
N PHE A 95 -18.37 -7.89 -11.67
CA PHE A 95 -18.73 -8.99 -10.80
C PHE A 95 -20.20 -8.91 -10.36
N HIS A 96 -20.87 -10.07 -10.30
CA HIS A 96 -22.27 -10.17 -9.86
C HIS A 96 -22.47 -10.08 -8.34
N ARG A 97 -21.40 -9.92 -7.57
CA ARG A 97 -21.43 -9.87 -6.10
C ARG A 97 -21.04 -8.48 -5.61
N GLU A 98 -21.63 -8.10 -4.50
CA GLU A 98 -21.21 -6.91 -3.76
C GLU A 98 -19.72 -7.03 -3.41
N MET A 99 -19.02 -5.90 -3.47
CA MET A 99 -17.58 -5.85 -3.25
C MET A 99 -17.26 -6.25 -1.80
N SER A 100 -16.60 -7.39 -1.61
CA SER A 100 -16.15 -7.81 -0.28
C SER A 100 -14.99 -6.95 0.24
N VAL A 101 -14.84 -6.85 1.56
CA VAL A 101 -13.67 -6.23 2.21
C VAL A 101 -12.37 -6.83 1.67
N GLY A 102 -12.31 -8.17 1.55
CA GLY A 102 -11.11 -8.84 1.09
C GLY A 102 -10.69 -8.42 -0.32
N TYR A 103 -11.63 -8.42 -1.26
CA TYR A 103 -11.36 -7.92 -2.61
C TYR A 103 -10.92 -6.45 -2.63
N TYR A 104 -11.52 -5.59 -1.79
CA TYR A 104 -11.14 -4.18 -1.70
C TYR A 104 -9.69 -4.01 -1.19
N VAL A 105 -9.30 -4.77 -0.17
CA VAL A 105 -7.91 -4.77 0.32
C VAL A 105 -6.95 -5.38 -0.71
N GLU A 106 -7.32 -6.45 -1.40
CA GLU A 106 -6.52 -7.05 -2.48
C GLU A 106 -6.23 -6.04 -3.61
N LEU A 107 -7.24 -5.25 -4.02
CA LEU A 107 -7.08 -4.20 -5.02
C LEU A 107 -6.12 -3.10 -4.56
N PHE A 108 -6.18 -2.72 -3.29
CA PHE A 108 -5.25 -1.74 -2.72
C PHE A 108 -3.80 -2.24 -2.77
N ILE A 109 -3.56 -3.48 -2.32
CA ILE A 109 -2.23 -4.11 -2.35
C ILE A 109 -1.70 -4.14 -3.79
N ALA A 110 -2.53 -4.55 -4.75
CA ALA A 110 -2.14 -4.58 -6.16
C ALA A 110 -1.81 -3.16 -6.71
N ARG A 111 -2.57 -2.13 -6.31
CA ARG A 111 -2.30 -0.73 -6.68
C ARG A 111 -0.96 -0.26 -6.13
N LEU A 112 -0.64 -0.63 -4.90
CA LEU A 112 0.63 -0.30 -4.26
C LEU A 112 1.80 -1.04 -4.92
N HIS A 113 1.67 -2.35 -5.17
CA HIS A 113 2.70 -3.12 -5.89
C HIS A 113 2.99 -2.52 -7.25
N ARG A 114 1.96 -2.10 -8.00
CA ARG A 114 2.15 -1.42 -9.28
C ARG A 114 2.97 -0.13 -9.16
N LYS A 115 2.89 0.58 -8.03
CA LYS A 115 3.72 1.77 -7.79
C LYS A 115 5.20 1.42 -7.59
N PHE A 116 5.51 0.26 -7.02
CA PHE A 116 6.89 -0.16 -6.73
C PHE A 116 7.52 -1.05 -7.82
N GLU A 117 6.74 -1.91 -8.47
CA GLU A 117 7.22 -2.89 -9.45
C GLU A 117 7.49 -2.28 -10.83
N ASN A 118 6.79 -1.21 -11.20
CA ASN A 118 6.95 -0.58 -12.51
C ASN A 118 8.03 0.51 -12.50
N HIS A 119 9.21 0.26 -11.96
CA HIS A 119 10.34 1.22 -11.98
C HIS A 119 10.77 1.64 -13.41
N GLN A 120 10.19 1.07 -14.46
CA GLN A 120 10.35 1.50 -15.85
C GLN A 120 9.42 2.66 -16.27
N ASP A 121 8.37 2.94 -15.50
CA ASP A 121 7.42 4.04 -15.76
C ASP A 121 7.85 5.31 -15.00
N VAL A 122 7.74 6.46 -15.66
CA VAL A 122 7.95 7.78 -15.03
C VAL A 122 6.98 7.96 -13.86
N GLY A 123 7.51 8.32 -12.68
CA GLY A 123 6.71 8.52 -11.47
C GLY A 123 6.40 7.26 -10.66
N SER A 124 7.05 6.13 -10.97
CA SER A 124 7.09 4.97 -10.08
C SER A 124 7.99 5.21 -8.87
N LEU A 125 7.76 4.45 -7.81
CA LEU A 125 8.41 4.63 -6.53
C LEU A 125 9.40 3.49 -6.23
N VAL A 126 10.42 3.82 -5.46
CA VAL A 126 11.32 2.85 -4.84
C VAL A 126 11.34 3.05 -3.33
N MET A 127 11.54 1.97 -2.59
CA MET A 127 11.83 2.03 -1.16
C MET A 127 13.32 2.28 -0.97
N VAL A 128 13.64 3.19 -0.05
CA VAL A 128 15.00 3.59 0.30
C VAL A 128 15.15 3.37 1.80
N ASP A 129 16.10 2.55 2.22
CA ASP A 129 16.43 2.43 3.63
C ASP A 129 17.06 3.75 4.12
N GLY A 130 16.46 4.39 5.14
CA GLY A 130 17.02 5.61 5.73
C GLY A 130 18.35 5.28 6.43
N TYR A 131 19.43 6.06 6.33
CA TYR A 131 19.45 7.52 6.27
C TYR A 131 20.91 8.03 6.12
N GLU A 132 21.59 7.80 4.99
CA GLU A 132 22.97 8.31 4.83
C GLU A 132 23.05 9.83 4.53
N LYS A 133 21.95 10.49 4.13
CA LYS A 133 21.97 11.93 3.75
C LYS A 133 21.93 12.93 4.91
N GLU A 134 21.28 12.66 6.04
CA GLU A 134 21.31 13.61 7.18
C GLU A 134 22.66 13.67 7.90
N LEU A 135 23.58 12.72 7.70
CA LEU A 135 24.91 12.76 8.31
C LEU A 135 25.93 13.58 7.51
N THR A 136 25.62 13.93 6.27
CA THR A 136 26.58 14.63 5.38
C THR A 136 26.44 16.15 5.48
N GLU A 137 25.28 16.67 5.88
CA GLU A 137 25.09 18.10 6.16
C GLU A 137 25.52 18.52 7.59
N LEU A 138 26.01 17.56 8.39
CA LEU A 138 26.56 17.76 9.74
C LEU A 138 28.09 17.58 9.83
N LYS A 139 28.81 17.50 8.71
CA LYS A 139 30.29 17.46 8.65
C LYS A 139 30.87 18.65 7.91
#